data_AF-A0A7J6KZI3-F1
#
_entry.id   AF-A0A7J6KZI3-F1
#
_cell.length_a   1.000
_cell.length_b   1.000
_cell.length_c   1.000
_cell.angle_alpha   90.00
_cell.angle_beta   90.00
_cell.angle_gamma   90.00
#
_symmetry.space_group_name_H-M   'P 1'
#
loop_
_entity.id
_entity.type
_entity.pdbx_description
1 polymer ?
#
loop_
_entity_poly.entity_id
_entity_poly.type
_entity_poly.pdbx_seq_one_letter_code
_entity_poly.pdbx_strand_id
1 'polypeptide(L)'
;MDEEEVSGSRGKANLVIHFKDLKKEATIVRTTVKKMKMEPKYTDEDNGKWVPLIAFECRGCEITKWYPERGYTAVSEGGTVFDDVDLSDDWCDYDADNDEAVGVYDL
;
A
#
# COMPACT_ATOMS: atom_id res chain seq x y z
N MET A 1 6.28 -8.87 -4.14
CA MET A 1 7.20 -7.73 -4.00
C MET A 1 8.58 -8.35 -3.94
N ASP A 2 9.42 -8.01 -4.90
CA ASP A 2 10.71 -8.66 -5.05
C ASP A 2 11.66 -8.25 -3.92
N GLU A 3 12.71 -9.04 -3.72
CA GLU A 3 13.71 -8.85 -2.68
C GLU A 3 15.11 -8.97 -3.27
N GLU A 4 16.00 -8.06 -2.87
CA GLU A 4 17.41 -8.03 -3.27
C GLU A 4 18.33 -8.24 -2.07
N GLU A 5 19.53 -8.77 -2.32
CA GLU A 5 20.55 -8.92 -1.28
C GLU A 5 21.15 -7.57 -0.90
N VAL A 6 21.34 -7.35 0.40
CA VAL A 6 21.96 -6.12 0.94
C VAL A 6 23.45 -6.34 1.11
N SER A 7 24.28 -5.44 0.58
CA SER A 7 25.73 -5.64 0.57
C SER A 7 26.31 -5.68 1.99
N GLY A 8 27.19 -6.64 2.25
CA GLY A 8 27.82 -6.82 3.56
C GLY A 8 26.85 -7.25 4.68
N SER A 9 25.63 -7.66 4.33
CA SER A 9 24.60 -8.19 5.23
C SER A 9 24.23 -9.62 4.82
N ARG A 10 23.57 -10.35 5.74
CA ARG A 10 22.89 -11.62 5.42
C ARG A 10 21.41 -11.43 5.09
N GLY A 11 20.92 -10.19 5.18
CA GLY A 11 19.52 -9.84 4.98
C GLY A 11 19.21 -9.49 3.53
N LYS A 12 17.92 -9.55 3.20
CA LYS A 12 17.36 -9.04 1.95
C LYS A 12 16.46 -7.83 2.22
N ALA A 13 16.20 -7.03 1.20
CA ALA A 13 15.30 -5.89 1.26
C ALA A 13 14.43 -5.75 0.01
N ASN A 14 13.25 -5.13 0.13
CA ASN A 14 12.39 -4.86 -1.02
C ASN A 14 12.87 -3.65 -1.84
N LEU A 15 13.67 -2.77 -1.22
CA LEU A 15 14.36 -1.68 -1.90
C LEU A 15 15.72 -1.46 -1.24
N VAL A 16 16.76 -1.34 -2.06
CA VAL A 16 18.13 -0.98 -1.66
C VAL A 16 18.52 0.31 -2.37
N ILE A 17 18.91 1.34 -1.62
CA ILE A 17 19.29 2.65 -2.15
C ILE A 17 20.74 2.95 -1.83
N HIS A 18 21.51 3.26 -2.87
CA HIS A 18 22.90 3.69 -2.78
C HIS A 18 22.98 5.21 -2.82
N PHE A 19 23.11 5.84 -1.66
CA PHE A 19 23.37 7.28 -1.58
C PHE A 19 24.86 7.55 -1.75
N LYS A 20 25.21 8.46 -2.66
CA LYS A 20 26.59 8.78 -3.04
C LYS A 20 27.53 9.05 -1.86
N ASP A 21 27.02 9.71 -0.82
CA ASP A 21 27.83 10.16 0.32
C ASP A 21 27.67 9.28 1.57
N LEU A 22 26.95 8.16 1.48
CA LEU A 22 26.77 7.21 2.60
C LEU A 22 27.60 5.95 2.41
N LYS A 23 28.26 5.50 3.49
CA LYS A 23 29.05 4.25 3.50
C LYS A 23 28.19 2.99 3.56
N LYS A 24 26.93 3.12 3.96
CA LYS A 24 25.98 2.01 4.09
C LYS A 24 24.78 2.31 3.21
N GLU A 25 24.30 1.27 2.54
CA GLU A 25 23.04 1.30 1.80
C GLU A 25 21.87 1.63 2.73
N ALA A 26 20.90 2.36 2.20
CA ALA A 26 19.60 2.49 2.83
C ALA A 26 18.68 1.38 2.32
N THR A 27 17.80 0.88 3.19
CA THR A 27 16.94 -0.27 2.87
C THR A 27 15.52 -0.03 3.33
N ILE A 28 14.56 -0.52 2.55
CA ILE A 28 13.16 -0.63 2.94
C ILE A 28 12.75 -2.10 2.87
N VAL A 29 12.21 -2.62 3.97
CA VAL A 29 11.72 -4.00 4.07
C VAL A 29 10.27 -3.97 4.52
N ARG A 30 9.34 -4.54 3.74
CA ARG A 30 7.96 -4.73 4.16
C ARG A 30 7.95 -5.64 5.39
N THR A 31 7.22 -5.24 6.42
CA THR A 31 7.20 -5.95 7.70
C THR A 31 5.81 -5.98 8.31
N THR A 32 5.68 -6.69 9.42
CA THR A 32 4.48 -6.75 10.25
C THR A 32 4.78 -6.20 11.64
N VAL A 33 3.86 -5.45 12.22
CA VAL A 33 4.00 -4.91 13.57
C VAL A 33 3.26 -5.81 14.55
N LYS A 34 3.98 -6.49 15.45
CA LYS A 34 3.43 -7.54 16.34
C LYS A 34 2.19 -7.16 17.17
N LYS A 35 1.98 -5.87 17.44
CA LYS A 35 0.86 -5.35 18.25
C LYS A 35 -0.14 -4.51 17.44
N MET A 36 -0.02 -4.49 16.13
CA MET A 36 -0.93 -3.74 15.25
C MET A 36 -1.58 -4.73 14.31
N LYS A 37 -2.92 -4.78 14.33
CA LYS A 37 -3.67 -5.52 13.32
C LYS A 37 -3.55 -4.72 12.02
N MET A 38 -2.91 -5.31 11.03
CA MET A 38 -2.83 -4.75 9.68
C MET A 38 -3.37 -5.78 8.71
N GLU A 39 -4.36 -5.39 7.94
CA GLU A 39 -4.85 -6.15 6.81
C GLU A 39 -4.69 -5.27 5.57
N PRO A 40 -4.28 -5.82 4.41
CA PRO A 40 -4.15 -5.06 3.18
C PRO A 40 -5.54 -4.80 2.57
N LYS A 41 -6.47 -4.29 3.38
CA LYS A 41 -7.85 -4.00 3.01
C LYS A 41 -8.37 -2.82 3.82
N TYR A 42 -9.22 -2.05 3.18
CA TYR A 42 -10.03 -1.01 3.79
C TYR A 42 -11.49 -1.38 3.53
N THR A 43 -12.34 -1.32 4.54
CA THR A 43 -13.72 -1.78 4.49
C THR A 43 -14.70 -0.67 4.85
N ASP A 44 -16.00 -0.89 4.67
CA ASP A 44 -17.01 0.09 5.08
C ASP A 44 -16.94 0.43 6.59
N GLU A 45 -16.59 -0.54 7.44
CA GLU A 45 -16.39 -0.30 8.88
C GLU A 45 -15.26 0.71 9.18
N ASP A 46 -14.34 0.89 8.22
CA ASP A 46 -13.20 1.79 8.31
C ASP A 46 -13.52 3.20 7.83
N ASN A 47 -14.68 3.43 7.19
CA ASN A 47 -15.02 4.68 6.53
C ASN A 47 -14.79 5.92 7.43
N GLY A 48 -14.06 6.90 6.89
CA GLY A 48 -13.66 8.12 7.58
C GLY A 48 -12.58 7.96 8.66
N LYS A 49 -11.92 6.80 8.75
CA LYS A 49 -10.90 6.51 9.78
C LYS A 49 -9.55 6.19 9.14
N TRP A 50 -8.48 6.56 9.84
CA TRP A 50 -7.13 6.13 9.48
C TRP A 50 -6.91 4.65 9.85
N VAL A 51 -6.51 3.84 8.86
CA VAL A 51 -6.24 2.41 9.04
C VAL A 51 -4.83 2.05 8.59
N PRO A 52 -4.07 1.25 9.37
CA PRO A 52 -2.75 0.78 8.95
C PRO A 52 -2.86 -0.33 7.89
N LEU A 53 -2.55 0.00 6.62
CA LEU A 53 -2.58 -0.96 5.51
C LEU A 53 -1.28 -1.76 5.35
N ILE A 54 -0.13 -1.12 5.60
CA ILE A 54 1.19 -1.70 5.37
C ILE A 54 2.22 -1.08 6.33
N ALA A 55 3.26 -1.83 6.67
CA ALA A 55 4.38 -1.33 7.46
C ALA A 55 5.71 -1.65 6.77
N PHE A 56 6.68 -0.78 7.01
CA PHE A 56 8.03 -0.90 6.49
C PHE A 56 9.05 -0.70 7.60
N GLU A 57 10.06 -1.58 7.65
CA GLU A 57 11.30 -1.31 8.36
C GLU A 57 12.22 -0.52 7.43
N CYS A 58 12.51 0.73 7.80
CA CYS A 58 13.39 1.61 7.05
C CYS A 58 14.73 1.78 7.79
N ARG A 59 15.85 1.67 7.06
CA ARG A 59 17.20 1.95 7.59
C ARG A 59 17.90 2.92 6.66
N GLY A 60 18.44 4.02 7.20
CA GLY A 60 19.15 5.04 6.40
C GLY A 60 18.25 5.88 5.47
N CYS A 61 16.93 5.71 5.56
CA CYS A 61 15.92 6.48 4.83
C CYS A 61 14.59 6.47 5.61
N GLU A 62 13.66 7.31 5.18
CA GLU A 62 12.28 7.36 5.67
C GLU A 62 11.35 7.58 4.48
N ILE A 63 10.16 6.96 4.52
CA ILE A 63 9.11 7.18 3.53
C ILE A 63 8.32 8.42 3.96
N THR A 64 8.36 9.47 3.16
CA THR A 64 7.74 10.76 3.49
C THR A 64 6.38 10.98 2.84
N LYS A 65 6.09 10.23 1.77
CA LYS A 65 4.85 10.35 1.02
C LYS A 65 4.54 9.05 0.29
N TRP A 66 3.25 8.76 0.19
CA TRP A 66 2.70 7.70 -0.63
C TRP A 66 1.91 8.32 -1.79
N TYR A 67 2.02 7.71 -2.96
CA TYR A 67 1.26 8.05 -4.16
C TYR A 67 0.51 6.78 -4.55
N PRO A 68 -0.79 6.68 -4.23
CA PRO A 68 -1.63 5.62 -4.79
C PRO A 68 -1.64 5.73 -6.32
N GLU A 69 -1.62 4.58 -6.98
CA GLU A 69 -1.70 4.47 -8.44
C GLU A 69 -2.81 3.48 -8.80
N ARG A 70 -2.61 2.71 -9.86
CA ARG A 70 -3.49 1.64 -10.29
C ARG A 70 -3.12 0.29 -9.71
N GLY A 71 -4.08 -0.63 -9.73
CA GLY A 71 -3.90 -2.04 -9.39
C GLY A 71 -4.65 -2.45 -8.13
N TYR A 72 -5.53 -1.59 -7.63
CA TYR A 72 -6.43 -1.91 -6.54
C TYR A 72 -7.60 -2.76 -7.03
N THR A 73 -8.14 -3.59 -6.14
CA THR A 73 -9.43 -4.26 -6.33
C THR A 73 -10.41 -3.66 -5.34
N ALA A 74 -11.54 -3.16 -5.84
CA ALA A 74 -12.67 -2.75 -5.03
C ALA A 74 -13.80 -3.77 -5.14
N VAL A 75 -14.58 -3.91 -4.08
CA VAL A 75 -15.77 -4.79 -4.06
C VAL A 75 -16.93 -3.96 -3.54
N SER A 76 -18.02 -3.88 -4.29
CA SER A 76 -19.24 -3.20 -3.86
C SER A 76 -19.92 -3.94 -2.70
N GLU A 77 -20.87 -3.30 -2.03
CA GLU A 77 -21.70 -3.97 -1.01
C GLU A 77 -22.46 -5.18 -1.59
N GLY A 78 -22.87 -5.09 -2.86
CA GLY A 78 -23.53 -6.16 -3.60
C GLY A 78 -22.59 -7.27 -4.11
N GLY A 79 -21.27 -7.12 -3.92
CA GLY A 79 -20.27 -8.14 -4.25
C GLY A 79 -19.66 -8.04 -5.65
N THR A 80 -20.01 -7.02 -6.44
CA THR A 80 -19.40 -6.75 -7.74
C THR A 80 -17.94 -6.35 -7.56
N VAL A 81 -17.05 -6.99 -8.33
CA VAL A 81 -15.60 -6.81 -8.24
C VAL A 81 -15.15 -5.87 -9.35
N PHE A 82 -14.44 -4.81 -8.95
CA PHE A 82 -13.79 -3.86 -9.85
C PHE A 82 -12.27 -4.07 -9.74
N ASP A 83 -11.66 -4.57 -10.81
CA ASP A 83 -10.22 -4.78 -10.90
C ASP A 83 -9.52 -3.58 -11.56
N ASP A 84 -8.22 -3.47 -11.32
CA ASP A 84 -7.36 -2.42 -11.90
C ASP A 84 -7.86 -0.99 -11.56
N VAL A 85 -8.44 -0.82 -10.37
CA VAL A 85 -8.90 0.48 -9.85
C VAL A 85 -7.70 1.40 -9.69
N ASP A 86 -7.85 2.62 -10.21
CA ASP A 86 -6.86 3.70 -10.18
C ASP A 86 -7.23 4.69 -9.08
N LEU A 87 -6.41 4.75 -8.03
CA LEU A 87 -6.61 5.64 -6.88
C LEU A 87 -5.64 6.82 -6.90
N SER A 88 -5.05 7.15 -8.06
CA SER A 88 -4.22 8.35 -8.20
C SER A 88 -5.01 9.66 -8.07
N ASP A 89 -6.34 9.59 -8.15
CA ASP A 89 -7.33 10.63 -7.85
C ASP A 89 -8.63 9.94 -7.33
N ASP A 90 -9.70 10.70 -7.12
CA ASP A 90 -11.02 10.16 -6.81
C ASP A 90 -11.47 9.13 -7.86
N TRP A 91 -12.05 8.04 -7.39
CA TRP A 91 -12.54 6.96 -8.25
C TRP A 91 -14.05 6.77 -8.06
N CYS A 92 -14.77 6.58 -9.16
CA CYS A 92 -16.17 6.20 -9.15
C CYS A 92 -16.48 5.23 -10.29
N ASP A 93 -17.44 4.34 -10.06
CA ASP A 93 -17.96 3.43 -11.07
C ASP A 93 -19.42 3.09 -10.73
N TYR A 94 -20.01 2.15 -11.46
CA TYR A 94 -21.40 1.76 -11.32
C TYR A 94 -21.56 0.24 -11.20
N ASP A 95 -22.18 -0.20 -10.11
CA ASP A 95 -22.56 -1.58 -9.91
C ASP A 95 -23.89 -1.88 -10.61
N ALA A 96 -23.80 -2.32 -11.87
CA ALA A 96 -24.96 -2.60 -12.70
C ALA A 96 -25.83 -3.76 -12.19
N ASP A 97 -25.28 -4.69 -11.42
CA ASP A 97 -26.03 -5.83 -10.87
C ASP A 97 -26.93 -5.40 -9.70
N ASN A 98 -26.58 -4.30 -9.02
CA ASN A 98 -27.30 -3.78 -7.86
C ASN A 98 -27.94 -2.40 -8.10
N ASP A 99 -27.80 -1.82 -9.30
CA ASP A 99 -28.38 -0.52 -9.70
C ASP A 99 -27.85 0.67 -8.87
N GLU A 100 -26.59 0.61 -8.43
CA GLU A 100 -26.00 1.56 -7.47
C GLU A 100 -24.67 2.16 -7.94
N ALA A 101 -24.43 3.42 -7.57
CA ALA A 101 -23.14 4.08 -7.80
C ALA A 101 -22.16 3.73 -6.67
N VAL A 102 -20.90 3.50 -7.01
CA VAL A 102 -19.82 3.22 -6.06
C VAL A 102 -18.68 4.22 -6.24
N GLY A 103 -17.91 4.47 -5.18
CA GLY A 103 -16.72 5.31 -5.29
C GLY A 103 -15.87 5.38 -4.04
N VAL A 104 -14.64 5.84 -4.24
CA VAL A 104 -13.64 6.13 -3.22
C VAL A 104 -13.19 7.57 -3.46
N TYR A 105 -13.35 8.40 -2.43
CA TYR A 105 -13.12 9.84 -2.52
C TYR A 105 -12.22 10.31 -1.38
N ASP A 106 -11.52 11.43 -1.58
CA ASP A 106 -10.73 12.12 -0.54
C ASP A 106 -9.66 11.22 0.13
N LEU A 107 -8.89 10.49 -0.68
CA LEU A 107 -7.84 9.55 -0.21
C LEU A 107 -6.61 10.24 0.42
#